data_AF-A0A1L9RJN9-F1
#
_entry.id   AF-A0A1L9RJN9-F1
#
_cell.length_a   1.000
_cell.length_b   1.000
_cell.length_c   1.000
_cell.angle_alpha   90.00
_cell.angle_beta   90.00
_cell.angle_gamma   90.00
#
_symmetry.space_group_name_H-M   'P 1'
#
loop_
_entity.id
_entity.type
_entity.pdbx_description
1 polymer ?
#
loop_
_entity_poly.entity_id
_entity_poly.type
_entity_poly.pdbx_seq_one_letter_code
_entity_poly.pdbx_strand_id
1 'polypeptide(L)' 'MSSKARPIEKFAKTTAKCPAELATYGRCIAADYNGVHKDKCAQEFMQLKNCFLAASKKG' A
#
# COMPACT_ATOMS: atom_id res chain seq x y z
N MET A 1 -0.89 -28.18 8.52
CA MET A 1 -0.68 -27.18 7.45
C MET A 1 -1.66 -26.03 7.68
N SER A 2 -1.19 -24.89 8.20
CA SER A 2 -2.04 -23.70 8.33
C SER A 2 -1.25 -22.52 7.77
N SER A 3 -1.30 -22.40 6.45
CA SER A 3 -0.78 -21.25 5.71
C SER A 3 -1.67 -20.07 6.02
N LYS A 4 -1.44 -19.48 7.20
CA LYS A 4 -2.03 -18.23 7.65
C LYS A 4 -1.43 -17.16 6.74
N ALA A 5 -2.03 -16.98 5.57
CA ALA A 5 -1.61 -16.00 4.57
C ALA A 5 -1.31 -14.71 5.33
N ARG A 6 -0.02 -14.38 5.40
CA ARG A 6 0.45 -13.34 6.31
C ARG A 6 -0.28 -12.06 5.90
N PRO A 7 -0.70 -11.20 6.85
CA PRO A 7 -1.36 -9.94 6.53
C PRO A 7 -0.63 -9.16 5.42
N ILE A 8 0.70 -9.27 5.42
CA ILE A 8 1.63 -8.73 4.42
C ILE A 8 1.36 -9.26 3.01
N GLU A 9 1.09 -10.55 2.86
CA GLU A 9 0.84 -11.19 1.57
C GLU A 9 -0.52 -10.77 1.00
N LYS A 10 -1.54 -10.68 1.88
CA LYS A 10 -2.84 -10.13 1.50
C LYS A 10 -2.71 -8.66 1.10
N PHE A 11 -1.94 -7.89 1.86
CA PHE A 11 -1.63 -6.48 1.59
C PHE A 11 -0.89 -6.33 0.26
N ALA A 12 0.15 -7.12 0.01
CA ALA A 12 0.91 -7.16 -1.23
C ALA A 12 0.01 -7.49 -2.43
N LYS A 13 -0.92 -8.45 -2.28
CA LYS A 13 -1.88 -8.82 -3.34
C LYS A 13 -2.87 -7.72 -3.68
N THR A 14 -3.37 -6.98 -2.68
CA THR A 14 -4.26 -5.83 -2.93
C THR A 14 -3.49 -4.60 -3.39
N THR A 15 -2.28 -4.36 -2.92
CA THR A 15 -1.44 -3.28 -3.46
C THR A 15 -0.96 -3.59 -4.88
N ALA A 16 -0.80 -4.86 -5.25
CA ALA A 16 -0.52 -5.26 -6.64
C ALA A 16 -1.70 -4.98 -7.60
N LYS A 17 -2.93 -4.81 -7.09
CA LYS A 17 -4.06 -4.31 -7.90
C LYS A 17 -3.98 -2.80 -8.17
N CYS A 18 -3.15 -2.07 -7.44
CA CYS A 18 -3.00 -0.61 -7.50
C CYS A 18 -1.51 -0.25 -7.72
N PRO A 19 -0.88 -0.73 -8.81
CA PRO A 19 0.56 -0.60 -9.01
C PRO A 19 1.00 0.85 -9.17
N ALA A 20 0.15 1.72 -9.73
CA ALA A 20 0.43 3.14 -9.89
C ALA A 20 0.51 3.86 -8.53
N GLU A 21 -0.54 3.78 -7.71
CA GLU A 21 -0.55 4.36 -6.36
C GLU A 21 0.56 3.78 -5.45
N LEU A 22 0.85 2.48 -5.56
CA LEU A 22 1.95 1.86 -4.81
C LEU A 22 3.31 2.37 -5.27
N ALA A 23 3.53 2.49 -6.58
CA ALA A 23 4.77 3.04 -7.10
C ALA A 23 4.97 4.49 -6.64
N THR A 24 3.93 5.31 -6.65
CA THR A 24 4.04 6.72 -6.22
C THR A 24 4.26 6.84 -4.70
N TYR A 25 3.55 6.05 -3.90
CA TYR A 25 3.77 5.98 -2.44
C TYR A 25 5.18 5.46 -2.10
N GLY A 26 5.60 4.37 -2.75
CA GLY A 26 6.91 3.77 -2.58
C GLY A 26 8.03 4.71 -3.02
N ARG A 27 7.82 5.49 -4.09
CA ARG A 27 8.78 6.49 -4.59
C ARG A 27 8.91 7.68 -3.64
N CYS A 28 7.81 8.12 -3.03
CA CYS A 28 7.83 9.15 -1.99
C CYS A 28 8.58 8.68 -0.73
N ILE A 29 8.37 7.44 -0.30
CA ILE A 29 9.13 6.83 0.81
C ILE A 29 10.61 6.64 0.44
N ALA A 30 10.90 6.11 -0.75
CA ALA A 30 12.27 5.86 -1.19
C ALA A 30 13.08 7.16 -1.33
N ALA A 31 12.43 8.26 -1.71
CA ALA A 31 13.06 9.57 -1.80
C ALA A 31 13.55 10.09 -0.44
N ASP A 32 12.87 9.74 0.66
CA ASP A 32 13.22 10.19 2.00
C ASP A 32 13.09 9.03 3.01
N TYR A 33 13.80 7.94 2.73
CA TYR A 33 13.68 6.70 3.50
C TYR A 33 14.12 6.87 4.98
N ASN A 34 15.07 7.77 5.23
CA ASN A 34 15.58 8.07 6.57
C ASN A 34 14.65 8.96 7.39
N GLY A 35 13.82 9.77 6.74
CA GLY A 35 12.89 10.66 7.40
C GLY A 35 11.45 10.29 7.16
N VAL A 36 11.11 9.04 6.82
CA VAL A 36 9.72 8.60 6.73
C VAL A 36 9.07 8.75 8.11
N HIS A 37 8.28 9.80 8.28
CA HIS A 37 7.42 9.99 9.44
C HIS A 37 5.96 9.98 9.03
N LYS A 38 5.10 9.83 10.03
CA LYS A 38 3.65 9.91 9.87
C LYS A 38 3.32 11.19 9.09
N ASP A 39 2.48 11.03 8.07
CA ASP A 39 2.00 12.07 7.15
C ASP A 39 2.93 12.52 6.01
N LYS A 40 4.19 12.08 5.94
CA LYS A 40 5.13 12.52 4.89
C LYS A 40 4.70 12.18 3.46
N CYS A 41 4.08 11.01 3.31
CA CYS A 41 3.47 10.56 2.05
C CYS A 41 1.96 10.34 2.23
N ALA A 42 1.29 11.17 3.05
CA ALA A 42 -0.13 11.05 3.35
C ALA A 42 -1.01 11.03 2.09
N GLN A 43 -0.71 11.89 1.12
CA GLN A 43 -1.47 11.98 -0.12
C GLN A 43 -1.41 10.68 -0.92
N GLU A 44 -0.22 10.13 -1.09
CA GLU A 44 0.01 8.87 -1.81
C GLU A 44 -0.54 7.67 -1.05
N PHE A 45 -0.41 7.69 0.28
CA PHE A 45 -1.03 6.71 1.16
C PHE A 45 -2.55 6.72 1.04
N MET A 46 -3.18 7.89 0.94
CA MET A 46 -4.63 8.03 0.77
C MET A 46 -5.09 7.47 -0.57
N GLN A 47 -4.35 7.70 -1.66
CA GLN A 47 -4.64 7.09 -2.95
C GLN A 47 -4.54 5.56 -2.90
N LEU A 48 -3.43 5.04 -2.35
CA LEU A 48 -3.22 3.60 -2.15
C LEU A 48 -4.36 2.99 -1.32
N LYS A 49 -4.72 3.63 -0.20
CA LYS A 49 -5.80 3.21 0.68
C LYS A 49 -7.14 3.19 -0.05
N ASN A 50 -7.43 4.19 -0.88
CA ASN A 50 -8.69 4.27 -1.61
C ASN A 50 -8.80 3.11 -2.61
N CYS A 51 -7.74 2.84 -3.35
CA CYS A 51 -7.70 1.70 -4.26
C CYS A 51 -7.76 0.35 -3.51
N PHE A 52 -7.13 0.25 -2.34
CA PHE A 52 -7.25 -0.91 -1.45
C PHE A 52 -8.68 -1.13 -0.96
N LEU A 53 -9.37 -0.07 -0.53
CA LEU A 53 -10.77 -0.11 -0.11
C LEU A 53 -11.69 -0.52 -1.25
N ALA A 54 -11.49 0.03 -2.45
CA ALA A 54 -12.21 -0.37 -3.65
C ALA A 54 -11.96 -1.84 -4.01
N ALA A 55 -10.73 -2.33 -3.86
CA ALA A 55 -10.37 -3.73 -4.08
C ALA A 55 -10.91 -4.68 -3.00
N SER A 56 -11.05 -4.22 -1.76
CA SER A 56 -11.64 -5.00 -0.65
C SER A 56 -13.16 -5.08 -0.70
N LYS A 57 -13.84 -4.10 -1.29
CA LYS A 57 -15.31 -4.10 -1.45
C LYS A 57 -15.81 -5.03 -2.58
N LYS A 58 -14.89 -5.66 -3.31
CA LYS A 58 -15.13 -6.55 -4.45
C LYS A 58 -14.99 -8.03 -4.06
N GLY A 59 -15.47 -8.39 -2.86
CA GLY A 59 -15.42 -9.74 -2.29
C GLY A 59 -16.64 -10.02 -1.44
#